data_AF-A0A954PZ84-F1
#
_entry.id   AF-A0A954PZ84-F1
#
_cell.length_a   1.000
_cell.length_b   1.000
_cell.length_c   1.000
_cell.angle_alpha   90.00
_cell.angle_beta   90.00
_cell.angle_gamma   90.00
#
_symmetry.space_group_name_H-M   'P 1'
#
loop_
_entity.id
_entity.type
_entity.pdbx_description
1 polymer ?
#
loop_
_entity_poly.entity_id
_entity_poly.type
_entity_poly.pdbx_seq_one_letter_code
_entity_poly.pdbx_strand_id
1 'polypeptide(L)'
;MLGSNTKLTSVLAAFVILAACDADAKKIDGDQLFSPQKLVEVRIELPAEDWNKLRVQARNPASVFGGGPVEEDPYSYFKADIWINGTKIKSVGIRKKGLFGSADNDRPSLKVKFDEYVDQDPIDGLSRLTLNNNKQDRSQLNQFITYKLFRDAGLHAPRSSLARLTVNGVYLGIYTNVESIKKPFLQNSFGDKTGNLYEGTLTDFHPKTLDKLEVKTNEDNNDRRDIRRLIDLLGADGDLNVDEVGKVINLDHFMRFWAIEAMVGFWDGYNSNQNNFYYYVNPADGLGYFIPWGADYTLSDGGPFAQFSQQANSAIYAQSILANRLYRSEGVPERYRETMLKLMDQIWNEESLVAEIDRMEQLIEHHLHASQRDTPQRIENLRRFIRTRRQELTRELNQWPATIPTEPRKPMYTVTVGHAKGTFITQWNEKPGSDDAEPGNAELQMTLDGKVVDLDQITVSAQRLQFPGFGGPPGGPVFGGPPRGPGFGGPPRG
;
A
#
# COMPACT_ATOMS: atom_id res chain seq x y z
N MET A 1 -36.90 -43.32 50.06
CA MET A 1 -35.61 -42.79 50.54
C MET A 1 -34.53 -43.74 50.02
N LEU A 2 -33.81 -43.33 48.97
CA LEU A 2 -32.43 -42.81 49.04
C LEU A 2 -31.48 -43.87 49.62
N GLY A 3 -30.49 -44.41 48.91
CA GLY A 3 -29.91 -44.15 47.60
C GLY A 3 -28.57 -44.90 47.58
N SER A 4 -28.39 -45.81 46.63
CA SER A 4 -27.16 -46.59 46.43
C SER A 4 -26.16 -45.76 45.62
N ASN A 5 -24.99 -45.46 46.20
CA ASN A 5 -23.88 -44.83 45.51
C ASN A 5 -22.73 -45.84 45.35
N THR A 6 -22.77 -46.58 44.25
CA THR A 6 -21.61 -47.34 43.74
C THR A 6 -20.80 -46.39 42.86
N LYS A 7 -19.66 -45.89 43.36
CA LYS A 7 -18.73 -45.09 42.55
C LYS A 7 -17.95 -46.01 41.62
N LEU A 8 -18.24 -45.92 40.32
CA LEU A 8 -17.42 -46.44 39.23
C LEU A 8 -16.15 -45.56 39.15
N THR A 9 -14.98 -46.12 39.45
CA THR A 9 -13.68 -45.52 39.13
C THR A 9 -13.35 -45.83 37.67
N SER A 10 -13.58 -44.86 36.80
CA SER A 10 -13.10 -44.85 35.41
C SER A 10 -11.61 -44.53 35.41
N VAL A 11 -10.78 -45.49 35.01
CA VAL A 11 -9.36 -45.27 34.72
C VAL A 11 -9.25 -44.59 33.37
N LEU A 12 -9.01 -43.28 33.37
CA LEU A 12 -8.69 -42.51 32.17
C LEU A 12 -7.21 -42.76 31.83
N ALA A 13 -6.94 -43.60 30.83
CA ALA A 13 -5.61 -43.74 30.26
C ALA A 13 -5.27 -42.47 29.48
N ALA A 14 -4.48 -41.59 30.09
CA ALA A 14 -3.90 -40.43 29.43
C ALA A 14 -2.82 -40.92 28.45
N PHE A 15 -3.14 -40.96 27.15
CA PHE A 15 -2.14 -41.00 26.10
C PHE A 15 -1.40 -39.66 26.09
N VAL A 16 -0.26 -39.60 26.78
CA VAL A 16 0.74 -38.56 26.57
C VAL A 16 1.35 -38.83 25.21
N ILE A 17 0.83 -38.17 24.17
CA ILE A 17 1.58 -38.00 22.93
C ILE A 17 2.74 -37.05 23.29
N LEU A 18 3.91 -37.61 23.58
CA LEU A 18 5.16 -36.87 23.51
C LEU A 18 5.32 -36.41 22.06
N ALA A 19 4.87 -35.20 21.77
CA ALA A 19 5.41 -34.45 20.65
C ALA A 19 6.89 -34.26 20.97
N ALA A 20 7.75 -34.98 20.26
CA ALA A 20 9.15 -34.64 20.20
C ALA A 20 9.21 -33.19 19.69
N CYS A 21 9.46 -32.24 20.59
CA CYS A 21 9.98 -30.95 20.19
C CYS A 21 11.33 -31.24 19.57
N ASP A 22 11.42 -31.16 18.24
CA ASP A 22 12.68 -30.92 17.54
C ASP A 22 13.15 -29.51 17.93
N ALA A 23 13.64 -29.39 19.17
CA ALA A 23 14.44 -28.27 19.61
C ALA A 23 15.79 -28.42 18.91
N ASP A 24 15.99 -27.59 17.88
CA ASP A 24 17.22 -27.32 17.11
C ASP A 24 17.14 -27.58 15.60
N ALA A 25 15.97 -27.44 14.98
CA ALA A 25 15.96 -27.03 13.58
C ALA A 25 16.54 -25.60 13.49
N LYS A 26 17.77 -25.48 12.99
CA LYS A 26 18.42 -24.18 12.76
C LYS A 26 17.48 -23.27 11.97
N LYS A 27 17.06 -22.15 12.57
CA LYS A 27 16.22 -21.14 11.91
C LYS A 27 16.89 -20.67 10.62
N ILE A 28 16.07 -20.35 9.63
CA ILE A 28 16.54 -19.62 8.45
C ILE A 28 17.00 -18.24 8.91
N ASP A 29 18.18 -17.82 8.48
CA ASP A 29 18.66 -16.45 8.70
C ASP A 29 17.81 -15.48 7.87
N GLY A 30 17.01 -14.65 8.53
CA GLY A 30 16.12 -13.69 7.88
C GLY A 30 16.85 -12.62 7.08
N ASP A 31 18.08 -12.25 7.47
CA ASP A 31 18.87 -11.24 6.77
C ASP A 31 19.27 -11.74 5.37
N GLN A 32 19.53 -13.04 5.25
CA GLN A 32 19.83 -13.69 3.97
C GLN A 32 18.66 -13.65 2.98
N LEU A 33 17.43 -13.47 3.46
CA LEU A 33 16.25 -13.34 2.60
C LEU A 33 16.13 -11.95 1.98
N PHE A 34 16.87 -10.95 2.48
CA PHE A 34 16.90 -9.60 1.92
C PHE A 34 18.23 -9.25 1.24
N SER A 35 19.09 -10.24 1.05
CA SER A 35 20.29 -10.12 0.20
C SER A 35 19.88 -9.87 -1.26
N PRO A 36 20.37 -8.79 -1.91
CA PRO A 36 20.06 -8.51 -3.32
C PRO A 36 20.93 -9.28 -4.32
N GLN A 37 21.83 -10.15 -3.85
CA GLN A 37 22.79 -10.88 -4.69
C GLN A 37 22.18 -12.13 -5.35
N LYS A 38 21.05 -12.62 -4.83
CA LYS A 38 20.38 -13.83 -5.32
C LYS A 38 18.86 -13.68 -5.26
N LEU A 39 18.16 -14.40 -6.13
CA LEU A 39 16.72 -14.54 -6.01
C LEU A 39 16.39 -15.49 -4.86
N VAL A 40 15.47 -15.07 -4.00
CA VAL A 40 14.85 -15.98 -3.02
C VAL A 40 13.96 -16.95 -3.79
N GLU A 41 14.22 -18.24 -3.65
CA GLU A 41 13.35 -19.26 -4.23
C GLU A 41 12.22 -19.58 -3.26
N VAL A 42 10.98 -19.31 -3.69
CA VAL A 42 9.78 -19.61 -2.92
C VAL A 42 8.91 -20.59 -3.67
N ARG A 43 8.62 -21.74 -3.05
CA ARG A 43 7.60 -22.68 -3.53
C ARG A 43 6.52 -22.85 -2.47
N ILE A 44 5.26 -22.82 -2.87
CA ILE A 44 4.10 -23.01 -1.99
C ILE A 44 3.27 -24.19 -2.52
N GLU A 45 2.83 -25.06 -1.62
CA GLU A 45 1.90 -26.15 -1.91
C GLU A 45 0.70 -26.07 -0.96
N LEU A 46 -0.51 -26.06 -1.52
CA LEU A 46 -1.78 -26.00 -0.80
C LEU A 46 -2.90 -26.68 -1.62
N PRO A 47 -4.02 -27.09 -1.01
CA PRO A 47 -5.16 -27.64 -1.74
C PRO A 47 -5.60 -26.72 -2.89
N ALA A 48 -5.87 -27.29 -4.07
CA ALA A 48 -6.20 -26.50 -5.26
C ALA A 48 -7.50 -25.68 -5.09
N GLU A 49 -8.46 -26.20 -4.32
CA GLU A 49 -9.68 -25.49 -3.97
C GLU A 49 -9.41 -24.22 -3.14
N ASP A 50 -8.47 -24.30 -2.21
CA ASP A 50 -8.09 -23.19 -1.33
C ASP A 50 -7.32 -22.13 -2.10
N TRP A 51 -6.41 -22.54 -3.00
CA TRP A 51 -5.76 -21.62 -3.93
C TRP A 51 -6.78 -20.86 -4.81
N ASN A 52 -7.78 -21.57 -5.33
CA ASN A 52 -8.81 -20.98 -6.16
C ASN A 52 -9.69 -19.98 -5.41
N LYS A 53 -10.02 -20.26 -4.13
CA LYS A 53 -10.72 -19.31 -3.26
C LYS A 53 -9.83 -18.09 -2.96
N LEU A 54 -8.60 -18.32 -2.49
CA LEU A 54 -7.63 -17.30 -2.11
C LEU A 54 -7.42 -16.28 -3.23
N ARG A 55 -7.11 -16.76 -4.45
CA ARG A 55 -6.65 -15.88 -5.53
C ARG A 55 -7.73 -14.94 -6.05
N VAL A 56 -9.02 -15.23 -5.85
CA VAL A 56 -10.12 -14.39 -6.33
C VAL A 56 -10.69 -13.45 -5.26
N GLN A 57 -10.24 -13.55 -4.00
CA GLN A 57 -10.64 -12.60 -2.95
C GLN A 57 -10.28 -11.16 -3.36
N ALA A 58 -11.16 -10.20 -3.09
CA ALA A 58 -10.97 -8.79 -3.44
C ALA A 58 -11.75 -7.89 -2.48
N ARG A 59 -11.25 -6.67 -2.27
CA ARG A 59 -11.98 -5.62 -1.55
C ARG A 59 -13.10 -5.07 -2.41
N ASN A 60 -14.25 -4.84 -1.78
CA ASN A 60 -15.37 -4.17 -2.38
C ASN A 60 -15.04 -2.67 -2.54
N PRO A 61 -15.05 -2.11 -3.75
CA PRO A 61 -14.76 -0.69 -3.91
C PRO A 61 -15.77 0.23 -3.21
N ALA A 62 -17.02 -0.20 -3.08
CA ALA A 62 -18.03 0.57 -2.38
C ALA A 62 -17.73 0.70 -0.89
N SER A 63 -17.04 -0.26 -0.26
CA SER A 63 -16.62 -0.13 1.15
C SER A 63 -15.35 0.71 1.32
N VAL A 64 -14.51 0.82 0.28
CA VAL A 64 -13.29 1.65 0.33
C VAL A 64 -13.58 3.13 0.01
N PHE A 65 -14.42 3.38 -0.99
CA PHE A 65 -14.75 4.73 -1.47
C PHE A 65 -16.11 5.23 -1.00
N GLY A 66 -17.01 4.32 -0.63
CA GLY A 66 -18.32 4.67 -0.09
C GLY A 66 -18.24 4.93 1.40
N GLY A 67 -19.07 5.85 1.87
CA GLY A 67 -19.03 6.33 3.25
C GLY A 67 -19.67 5.43 4.29
N GLY A 68 -19.84 4.16 3.95
CA GLY A 68 -20.42 3.16 4.85
C GLY A 68 -19.41 2.66 5.87
N PRO A 69 -19.85 1.82 6.82
CA PRO A 69 -18.96 1.14 7.73
C PRO A 69 -17.90 0.33 6.95
N VAL A 70 -16.68 0.32 7.47
CA VAL A 70 -15.59 -0.48 6.92
C VAL A 70 -15.99 -1.96 7.01
N GLU A 71 -16.12 -2.63 5.86
CA GLU A 71 -16.35 -4.08 5.82
C GLU A 71 -15.15 -4.83 6.42
N GLU A 72 -15.41 -6.04 6.95
CA GLU A 72 -14.34 -6.95 7.40
C GLU A 72 -13.33 -7.22 6.26
N ASP A 73 -12.05 -7.38 6.63
CA ASP A 73 -10.97 -7.64 5.67
C ASP A 73 -11.29 -8.93 4.87
N PRO A 74 -11.52 -8.87 3.55
CA PRO A 74 -12.02 -10.00 2.77
C PRO A 74 -10.96 -11.10 2.55
N TYR A 75 -9.74 -10.89 3.02
CA TYR A 75 -8.62 -11.79 2.79
C TYR A 75 -8.44 -12.76 3.95
N SER A 76 -8.58 -14.06 3.66
CA SER A 76 -8.47 -15.15 4.64
C SER A 76 -7.14 -15.89 4.51
N TYR A 77 -6.62 -16.42 5.62
CA TYR A 77 -5.50 -17.34 5.58
C TYR A 77 -5.96 -18.75 5.17
N PHE A 78 -5.12 -19.42 4.37
CA PHE A 78 -5.26 -20.81 3.97
C PHE A 78 -3.99 -21.57 4.32
N LYS A 79 -4.15 -22.80 4.80
CA LYS A 79 -3.03 -23.64 5.25
C LYS A 79 -2.22 -24.15 4.06
N ALA A 80 -0.90 -24.02 4.15
CA ALA A 80 0.02 -24.46 3.11
C ALA A 80 1.34 -25.00 3.71
N ASP A 81 2.09 -25.70 2.88
CA ASP A 81 3.52 -25.91 3.09
C ASP A 81 4.30 -24.95 2.16
N ILE A 82 5.41 -24.41 2.66
CA ILE A 82 6.29 -23.50 1.91
C ILE A 82 7.72 -24.02 1.91
N TRP A 83 8.44 -23.79 0.83
CA TRP A 83 9.88 -23.97 0.73
C TRP A 83 10.53 -22.64 0.44
N ILE A 84 11.55 -22.29 1.21
CA ILE A 84 12.37 -21.09 1.03
C ILE A 84 13.80 -21.54 0.82
N ASN A 85 14.36 -21.30 -0.36
CA ASN A 85 15.70 -21.76 -0.75
C ASN A 85 15.91 -23.26 -0.45
N GLY A 86 14.91 -24.08 -0.74
CA GLY A 86 14.92 -25.54 -0.50
C GLY A 86 14.53 -25.98 0.92
N THR A 87 14.48 -25.08 1.91
CA THR A 87 14.09 -25.42 3.29
C THR A 87 12.58 -25.44 3.44
N LYS A 88 12.01 -26.58 3.82
CA LYS A 88 10.56 -26.76 4.00
C LYS A 88 10.10 -26.26 5.37
N ILE A 89 9.04 -25.45 5.39
CA ILE A 89 8.28 -25.04 6.57
C ILE A 89 6.84 -25.52 6.36
N LYS A 90 6.31 -26.29 7.31
CA LYS A 90 4.98 -26.88 7.20
C LYS A 90 3.92 -25.98 7.82
N SER A 91 2.67 -26.14 7.39
CA SER A 91 1.49 -25.56 8.08
C SER A 91 1.52 -24.05 8.28
N VAL A 92 2.06 -23.31 7.32
CA VAL A 92 2.02 -21.83 7.30
C VAL A 92 0.65 -21.33 6.82
N GLY A 93 0.32 -20.08 7.13
CA GLY A 93 -0.83 -19.38 6.57
C GLY A 93 -0.46 -18.55 5.35
N ILE A 94 -1.12 -18.81 4.22
CA ILE A 94 -1.01 -18.01 2.99
C ILE A 94 -2.27 -17.19 2.80
N ARG A 95 -2.11 -15.91 2.49
CA ARG A 95 -3.22 -14.99 2.28
C ARG A 95 -2.94 -14.04 1.13
N LYS A 96 -3.96 -13.70 0.34
CA LYS A 96 -3.85 -12.66 -0.67
C LYS A 96 -3.66 -11.28 -0.03
N LYS A 97 -2.90 -10.42 -0.70
CA LYS A 97 -2.79 -8.99 -0.39
C LYS A 97 -3.09 -8.19 -1.64
N GLY A 98 -3.72 -7.04 -1.44
CA GLY A 98 -3.75 -5.99 -2.45
C GLY A 98 -4.87 -5.00 -2.22
N LEU A 99 -4.80 -3.90 -2.95
CA LEU A 99 -5.89 -2.94 -3.07
C LEU A 99 -5.92 -2.47 -4.53
N PHE A 100 -7.04 -2.68 -5.22
CA PHE A 100 -7.29 -2.30 -6.61
C PHE A 100 -6.12 -2.55 -7.57
N GLY A 101 -5.23 -1.58 -7.77
CA GLY A 101 -4.15 -1.65 -8.77
C GLY A 101 -3.14 -2.76 -8.56
N SER A 102 -2.89 -3.17 -7.32
CA SER A 102 -1.99 -4.29 -7.04
C SER A 102 -2.72 -5.64 -7.03
N ALA A 103 -4.06 -5.66 -7.09
CA ALA A 103 -4.85 -6.87 -7.01
C ALA A 103 -4.80 -7.65 -8.32
N ASP A 104 -4.53 -8.95 -8.23
CA ASP A 104 -4.42 -9.84 -9.38
C ASP A 104 -4.91 -11.24 -9.00
N ASN A 105 -5.57 -11.92 -9.94
CA ASN A 105 -6.14 -13.25 -9.72
C ASN A 105 -5.28 -14.37 -10.30
N ASP A 106 -4.33 -14.04 -11.17
CA ASP A 106 -3.42 -14.99 -11.81
C ASP A 106 -2.07 -14.98 -11.08
N ARG A 107 -1.60 -13.79 -10.70
CA ARG A 107 -0.36 -13.55 -9.93
C ARG A 107 -0.66 -12.72 -8.68
N PRO A 108 -1.43 -13.22 -7.70
CA PRO A 108 -1.76 -12.46 -6.49
C PRO A 108 -0.48 -12.13 -5.70
N SER A 109 -0.44 -10.95 -5.07
CA SER A 109 0.53 -10.69 -3.99
C SER A 109 0.15 -11.52 -2.76
N LEU A 110 1.13 -12.06 -2.05
CA LEU A 110 0.91 -13.01 -0.95
C LEU A 110 1.58 -12.53 0.34
N LYS A 111 0.91 -12.78 1.47
CA LYS A 111 1.53 -12.80 2.79
C LYS A 111 1.63 -14.23 3.28
N VAL A 112 2.76 -14.57 3.89
CA VAL A 112 3.03 -15.86 4.51
C VAL A 112 3.21 -15.64 6.00
N LYS A 113 2.26 -16.05 6.83
CA LYS A 113 2.38 -16.02 8.29
C LYS A 113 2.79 -17.40 8.78
N PHE A 114 3.95 -17.51 9.43
CA PHE A 114 4.51 -18.81 9.78
C PHE A 114 3.72 -19.49 10.90
N ASP A 115 3.27 -18.72 11.87
CA ASP A 115 2.64 -19.15 13.11
C ASP A 115 1.10 -19.15 13.06
N GLU A 116 0.49 -19.18 11.86
CA GLU A 116 -0.98 -19.07 11.73
C GLU A 116 -1.73 -20.30 12.23
N TYR A 117 -1.20 -21.51 11.98
CA TYR A 117 -1.89 -22.77 12.31
C TYR A 117 -1.16 -23.63 13.33
N VAL A 118 0.12 -23.34 13.57
CA VAL A 118 0.98 -24.02 14.54
C VAL A 118 1.90 -22.98 15.15
N ASP A 119 2.23 -23.12 16.43
CA ASP A 119 3.21 -22.24 17.08
C ASP A 119 4.61 -22.60 16.55
N GLN A 120 5.21 -21.71 15.76
CA GLN A 120 6.53 -21.88 15.17
C GLN A 120 7.16 -20.53 14.82
N ASP A 121 8.48 -20.45 14.89
CA ASP A 121 9.25 -19.28 14.50
C ASP A 121 10.47 -19.70 13.65
N PRO A 122 10.25 -20.09 12.38
CA PRO A 122 11.26 -20.77 11.57
C PRO A 122 12.31 -19.84 10.96
N ILE A 123 12.11 -18.51 11.02
CA ILE A 123 12.99 -17.53 10.40
C ILE A 123 13.37 -16.45 11.40
N ASP A 124 14.67 -16.30 11.64
CA ASP A 124 15.15 -15.32 12.60
C ASP A 124 14.85 -13.90 12.14
N GLY A 125 14.45 -13.04 13.09
CA GLY A 125 14.10 -11.65 12.82
C GLY A 125 12.84 -11.42 11.98
N LEU A 126 12.06 -12.45 11.61
CA LEU A 126 10.85 -12.30 10.77
C LEU A 126 9.67 -13.15 11.26
N SER A 127 8.51 -12.52 11.44
CA SER A 127 7.26 -13.24 11.74
C SER A 127 6.46 -13.65 10.51
N ARG A 128 6.84 -13.15 9.33
CA ARG A 128 6.13 -13.38 8.06
C ARG A 128 6.97 -12.99 6.85
N LEU A 129 6.59 -13.48 5.67
CA LEU A 129 7.01 -12.95 4.38
C LEU A 129 5.90 -12.10 3.72
N THR A 130 6.30 -11.09 2.95
CA THR A 130 5.42 -10.36 2.03
C THR A 130 6.01 -10.43 0.63
N LEU A 131 5.26 -11.03 -0.30
CA LEU A 131 5.62 -11.23 -1.70
C LEU A 131 4.71 -10.37 -2.57
N ASN A 132 5.22 -9.24 -3.04
CA ASN A 132 4.48 -8.32 -3.91
C ASN A 132 4.66 -8.73 -5.39
N ASN A 133 3.56 -8.82 -6.13
CA ASN A 133 3.53 -9.32 -7.51
C ASN A 133 4.07 -8.37 -8.58
N ASN A 134 4.40 -7.14 -8.20
CA ASN A 134 4.90 -6.08 -9.08
C ASN A 134 3.96 -5.80 -10.26
N LYS A 135 2.64 -5.87 -10.05
CA LYS A 135 1.67 -5.62 -11.12
C LYS A 135 1.78 -4.22 -11.70
N GLN A 136 1.97 -3.21 -10.85
CA GLN A 136 2.13 -1.82 -11.26
C GLN A 136 3.59 -1.48 -11.55
N ASP A 137 4.53 -2.17 -10.90
CA ASP A 137 5.96 -2.11 -11.19
C ASP A 137 6.35 -3.03 -12.34
N ARG A 138 6.17 -2.58 -13.58
CA ARG A 138 6.50 -3.41 -14.74
C ARG A 138 8.02 -3.60 -14.94
N SER A 139 8.85 -2.76 -14.32
CA SER A 139 10.31 -2.96 -14.30
C SER A 139 10.75 -4.09 -13.37
N GLN A 140 9.90 -4.46 -12.40
CA GLN A 140 10.19 -5.38 -11.30
C GLN A 140 11.19 -4.86 -10.25
N LEU A 141 11.73 -3.65 -10.43
CA LEU A 141 12.86 -3.12 -9.66
C LEU A 141 12.52 -1.86 -8.84
N ASN A 142 11.37 -1.21 -9.06
CA ASN A 142 11.03 0.06 -8.43
C ASN A 142 11.03 -0.04 -6.90
N GLN A 143 10.32 -1.04 -6.35
CA GLN A 143 10.26 -1.21 -4.89
C GLN A 143 11.64 -1.46 -4.29
N PHE A 144 12.48 -2.25 -4.97
CA PHE A 144 13.82 -2.57 -4.50
C PHE A 144 14.69 -1.32 -4.41
N ILE A 145 14.79 -0.57 -5.52
CA ILE A 145 15.63 0.62 -5.62
C ILE A 145 15.10 1.73 -4.71
N THR A 146 13.79 1.95 -4.69
CA THR A 146 13.19 2.99 -3.87
C THR A 146 13.43 2.75 -2.39
N TYR A 147 13.14 1.55 -1.86
CA TYR A 147 13.41 1.30 -0.45
C TYR A 147 14.90 1.34 -0.11
N LYS A 148 15.78 0.94 -1.04
CA LYS A 148 17.22 1.14 -0.87
C LYS A 148 17.56 2.62 -0.71
N LEU A 149 17.06 3.50 -1.57
CA LEU A 149 17.31 4.95 -1.49
C LEU A 149 16.77 5.58 -0.20
N PHE A 150 15.59 5.15 0.28
CA PHE A 150 15.10 5.58 1.60
C PHE A 150 16.08 5.18 2.72
N ARG A 151 16.61 3.94 2.71
CA ARG A 151 17.60 3.51 3.71
C ARG A 151 18.93 4.24 3.56
N ASP A 152 19.41 4.47 2.34
CA ASP A 152 20.64 5.22 2.07
C ASP A 152 20.54 6.69 2.55
N ALA A 153 19.32 7.26 2.57
CA ALA A 153 19.03 8.56 3.19
C ALA A 153 19.01 8.53 4.74
N GLY A 154 19.28 7.37 5.35
CA GLY A 154 19.23 7.15 6.79
C GLY A 154 17.82 7.18 7.36
N LEU A 155 16.83 6.72 6.60
CA LEU A 155 15.43 6.57 7.03
C LEU A 155 15.11 5.12 7.36
N HIS A 156 14.14 4.92 8.25
CA HIS A 156 13.60 3.60 8.54
C HIS A 156 12.67 3.17 7.39
N ALA A 157 13.13 2.25 6.56
CA ALA A 157 12.38 1.72 5.42
C ALA A 157 12.57 0.20 5.32
N PRO A 158 11.55 -0.53 4.83
CA PRO A 158 11.62 -2.00 4.79
C PRO A 158 12.78 -2.46 3.93
N ARG A 159 13.47 -3.53 4.35
CA ARG A 159 14.40 -4.25 3.47
C ARG A 159 13.63 -4.92 2.32
N SER A 160 14.31 -5.10 1.20
CA SER A 160 13.71 -5.74 0.03
C SER A 160 14.74 -6.51 -0.78
N SER A 161 14.29 -7.60 -1.38
CA SER A 161 15.01 -8.40 -2.38
C SER A 161 14.01 -8.92 -3.41
N LEU A 162 14.48 -9.70 -4.39
CA LEU A 162 13.61 -10.33 -5.37
C LEU A 162 13.46 -11.81 -5.10
N ALA A 163 12.28 -12.33 -5.43
CA ALA A 163 11.93 -13.73 -5.28
C ALA A 163 11.40 -14.29 -6.60
N ARG A 164 11.63 -15.58 -6.83
CA ARG A 164 10.92 -16.36 -7.86
C ARG A 164 9.91 -17.27 -7.17
N LEU A 165 8.66 -17.20 -7.61
CA LEU A 165 7.55 -17.87 -6.92
C LEU A 165 6.95 -18.99 -7.77
N THR A 166 6.76 -20.16 -7.16
CA THR A 166 5.98 -21.27 -7.71
C THR A 166 4.88 -21.66 -6.73
N VAL A 167 3.64 -21.81 -7.20
CA VAL A 167 2.51 -22.28 -6.38
C VAL A 167 1.88 -23.49 -7.05
N ASN A 168 1.77 -24.62 -6.33
CA ASN A 168 1.19 -25.87 -6.83
C ASN A 168 1.79 -26.30 -8.19
N GLY A 169 3.11 -26.17 -8.33
CA GLY A 169 3.84 -26.51 -9.57
C GLY A 169 3.73 -25.47 -10.69
N VAL A 170 2.92 -24.41 -10.53
CA VAL A 170 2.78 -23.32 -11.52
C VAL A 170 3.75 -22.20 -11.18
N TYR A 171 4.63 -21.89 -12.13
CA TYR A 171 5.57 -20.77 -12.00
C TYR A 171 4.86 -19.43 -12.18
N LEU A 172 4.97 -18.55 -11.18
CA LEU A 172 4.35 -17.23 -11.16
C LEU A 172 5.35 -16.09 -11.44
N GLY A 173 6.62 -16.35 -11.75
CA GLY A 173 7.58 -15.30 -12.12
C GLY A 173 8.23 -14.58 -10.95
N ILE A 174 8.70 -13.36 -11.24
CA ILE A 174 9.41 -12.50 -10.28
C ILE A 174 8.45 -11.74 -9.38
N TYR A 175 8.77 -11.70 -8.09
CA TYR A 175 8.08 -10.97 -7.04
C TYR A 175 9.11 -10.14 -6.26
N THR A 176 8.68 -9.04 -5.65
CA THR A 176 9.50 -8.38 -4.63
C THR A 176 9.21 -9.00 -3.28
N ASN A 177 10.24 -9.52 -2.61
CA ASN A 177 10.17 -9.89 -1.19
C ASN A 177 10.43 -8.63 -0.36
N VAL A 178 9.42 -8.17 0.38
CA VAL A 178 9.48 -6.93 1.16
C VAL A 178 9.33 -7.25 2.64
N GLU A 179 10.21 -6.68 3.46
CA GLU A 179 10.12 -6.78 4.91
C GLU A 179 8.81 -6.20 5.40
N SER A 180 8.09 -6.96 6.23
CA SER A 180 6.80 -6.52 6.74
C SER A 180 7.00 -5.55 7.91
N ILE A 181 6.36 -4.38 7.85
CA ILE A 181 6.35 -3.41 8.95
C ILE A 181 5.50 -3.95 10.10
N LYS A 182 6.14 -4.74 10.97
CA LYS A 182 5.60 -5.37 12.17
C LYS A 182 6.65 -5.30 13.28
N LYS A 183 6.31 -5.84 14.46
CA LYS A 183 7.17 -5.85 15.65
C LYS A 183 8.65 -6.21 15.37
N PRO A 184 9.01 -7.20 14.53
CA PRO A 184 10.42 -7.45 14.21
C PRO A 184 11.11 -6.29 13.47
N PHE A 185 10.46 -5.68 12.47
CA PHE A 185 10.97 -4.48 11.79
C PHE A 185 11.19 -3.34 12.78
N LEU A 186 10.23 -3.10 13.69
CA LEU A 186 10.33 -2.03 14.69
C LEU A 186 11.50 -2.27 15.64
N GLN A 187 11.66 -3.51 16.12
CA GLN A 187 12.78 -3.90 16.97
C GLN A 187 14.13 -3.65 16.29
N ASN A 188 14.25 -4.04 15.02
CA ASN A 188 15.50 -3.91 14.27
C ASN A 188 15.80 -2.45 13.88
N SER A 189 14.76 -1.67 13.58
CA SER A 189 14.90 -0.30 13.08
C SER A 189 15.03 0.73 14.19
N PHE A 190 14.26 0.58 15.28
CA PHE A 190 14.15 1.57 16.35
C PHE A 190 14.71 1.09 17.69
N GLY A 191 15.07 -0.19 17.82
CA GLY A 191 15.48 -0.79 19.10
C GLY A 191 14.32 -1.05 20.06
N ASP A 192 13.11 -0.59 19.74
CA ASP A 192 11.90 -0.77 20.52
C ASP A 192 10.71 -1.04 19.58
N LYS A 193 9.91 -2.06 19.92
CA LYS A 193 8.73 -2.53 19.17
C LYS A 193 7.41 -2.33 19.91
N THR A 194 7.43 -1.63 21.05
CA THR A 194 6.28 -1.47 21.96
C THR A 194 5.45 -0.23 21.65
N GLY A 195 5.97 0.69 20.84
CA GLY A 195 5.25 1.89 20.42
C GLY A 195 4.03 1.62 19.53
N ASN A 196 3.25 2.68 19.33
CA ASN A 196 2.10 2.63 18.45
C ASN A 196 2.54 2.74 16.99
N LEU A 197 2.08 1.81 16.17
CA LEU A 197 2.29 1.77 14.73
C LEU A 197 0.95 1.91 14.02
N TYR A 198 0.88 2.84 13.08
CA TYR A 198 -0.29 3.08 12.25
C TYR A 198 0.06 2.87 10.77
N GLU A 199 -0.87 2.35 9.97
CA GLU A 199 -0.80 2.35 8.49
C GLU A 199 -1.82 3.36 7.95
N GLY A 200 -1.37 4.23 7.05
CA GLY A 200 -2.20 5.18 6.35
C GLY A 200 -2.48 4.73 4.91
N THR A 201 -3.76 4.64 4.56
CA THR A 201 -4.23 4.42 3.18
C THR A 201 -5.26 5.48 2.81
N LEU A 202 -4.96 6.31 1.81
CA LEU A 202 -5.82 7.43 1.35
C LEU A 202 -6.35 8.30 2.52
N THR A 203 -5.48 8.65 3.45
CA THR A 203 -5.79 9.33 4.71
C THR A 203 -4.64 10.24 5.16
N ASP A 204 -4.96 11.18 6.04
CA ASP A 204 -3.99 12.09 6.66
C ASP A 204 -4.35 12.33 8.14
N PHE A 205 -3.49 13.06 8.86
CA PHE A 205 -3.69 13.51 10.23
C PHE A 205 -4.75 14.60 10.27
N HIS A 206 -6.02 14.19 10.23
CA HIS A 206 -7.19 15.06 10.26
C HIS A 206 -8.29 14.47 11.15
N PRO A 207 -9.09 15.27 11.89
CA PRO A 207 -10.07 14.75 12.84
C PRO A 207 -11.08 13.77 12.22
N LYS A 208 -11.53 14.04 10.99
CA LYS A 208 -12.51 13.21 10.26
C LYS A 208 -11.94 11.91 9.68
N THR A 209 -10.62 11.72 9.72
CA THR A 209 -9.95 10.53 9.19
C THR A 209 -9.06 9.85 10.22
N LEU A 210 -9.19 10.22 11.51
CA LEU A 210 -8.49 9.59 12.61
C LEU A 210 -8.64 8.06 12.58
N ASP A 211 -9.87 7.58 12.40
CA ASP A 211 -10.17 6.13 12.41
C ASP A 211 -9.66 5.40 11.15
N LYS A 212 -9.31 6.14 10.09
CA LYS A 212 -8.71 5.56 8.88
C LYS A 212 -7.21 5.28 9.02
N LEU A 213 -6.55 5.82 10.05
CA LEU A 213 -5.21 5.40 10.43
C LEU A 213 -5.33 4.04 11.14
N GLU A 214 -5.01 2.96 10.43
CA GLU A 214 -5.21 1.59 10.91
C GLU A 214 -4.14 1.25 11.94
N VAL A 215 -4.55 0.80 13.13
CA VAL A 215 -3.62 0.41 14.20
C VAL A 215 -2.98 -0.94 13.86
N LYS A 216 -1.66 -1.05 14.00
CA LYS A 216 -0.88 -2.25 13.61
C LYS A 216 -0.10 -2.87 14.77
N THR A 217 -0.06 -2.20 15.91
CA THR A 217 0.45 -2.65 17.21
C THR A 217 -0.47 -2.09 18.30
N ASN A 218 -0.53 -2.74 19.46
CA ASN A 218 -1.33 -2.29 20.59
C ASN A 218 -2.85 -2.18 20.26
N GLU A 219 -3.34 -3.06 19.38
CA GLU A 219 -4.71 -3.05 18.84
C GLU A 219 -5.79 -3.17 19.95
N ASP A 220 -5.51 -3.92 21.02
CA ASP A 220 -6.44 -4.08 22.15
C ASP A 220 -6.62 -2.80 22.97
N ASN A 221 -5.55 -2.01 23.14
CA ASN A 221 -5.59 -0.74 23.88
C ASN A 221 -6.05 0.41 22.95
N ASN A 222 -5.58 0.42 21.71
CA ASN A 222 -5.91 1.40 20.67
C ASN A 222 -5.85 2.85 21.17
N ASP A 223 -4.83 3.17 21.96
CA ASP A 223 -4.60 4.55 22.41
C ASP A 223 -4.09 5.40 21.23
N ARG A 224 -4.82 6.47 20.93
CA ARG A 224 -4.59 7.39 19.81
C ARG A 224 -4.25 8.82 20.26
N ARG A 225 -3.88 9.01 21.54
CA ARG A 225 -3.54 10.34 22.07
C ARG A 225 -2.34 10.99 21.35
N ASP A 226 -1.38 10.18 20.94
CA ASP A 226 -0.22 10.59 20.14
C ASP A 226 -0.61 11.22 18.80
N ILE A 227 -1.40 10.53 17.97
CA ILE A 227 -1.83 11.02 16.67
C ILE A 227 -2.87 12.15 16.81
N ARG A 228 -3.68 12.16 17.87
CA ARG A 228 -4.57 13.30 18.20
C ARG A 228 -3.77 14.58 18.46
N ARG A 229 -2.66 14.50 19.20
CA ARG A 229 -1.80 15.66 19.45
C ARG A 229 -1.25 16.25 18.14
N LEU A 230 -0.82 15.42 17.20
CA LEU A 230 -0.38 15.90 15.88
C LEU A 230 -1.54 16.51 15.08
N ILE A 231 -2.73 15.89 15.10
CA ILE A 231 -3.93 16.42 14.45
C ILE A 231 -4.29 17.81 14.99
N ASP A 232 -4.26 18.00 16.31
CA ASP A 232 -4.62 19.27 16.94
C ASP A 232 -3.63 20.38 16.54
N LEU A 233 -2.33 20.10 16.52
CA LEU A 233 -1.30 21.04 16.05
C LEU A 233 -1.48 21.40 14.57
N LEU A 234 -1.79 20.42 13.73
CA LEU A 234 -2.05 20.61 12.30
C LEU A 234 -3.42 21.22 11.99
N GLY A 235 -4.33 21.25 12.95
CA GLY A 235 -5.66 21.84 12.84
C GLY A 235 -5.79 23.25 13.44
N ALA A 236 -4.77 23.73 14.15
CA ALA A 236 -4.78 25.05 14.77
C ALA A 236 -4.85 26.19 13.74
N ASP A 237 -5.61 27.24 14.05
CA ASP A 237 -5.72 28.44 13.21
C ASP A 237 -4.38 29.19 13.13
N GLY A 238 -4.12 29.83 11.98
CA GLY A 238 -2.92 30.64 11.75
C GLY A 238 -1.68 29.84 11.35
N ASP A 239 -0.51 30.42 11.59
CA ASP A 239 0.77 29.80 11.21
C ASP A 239 1.07 28.57 12.07
N LEU A 240 1.69 27.56 11.45
CA LEU A 240 2.07 26.33 12.15
C LEU A 240 3.18 26.62 13.18
N ASN A 241 2.97 26.22 14.44
CA ASN A 241 4.02 26.23 15.45
C ASN A 241 4.98 25.04 15.22
N VAL A 242 6.05 25.29 14.47
CA VAL A 242 7.04 24.27 14.08
C VAL A 242 7.75 23.66 15.29
N ASP A 243 7.98 24.43 16.35
CA ASP A 243 8.65 23.95 17.56
C ASP A 243 7.77 22.94 18.33
N GLU A 244 6.47 23.18 18.43
CA GLU A 244 5.54 22.21 19.03
C GLU A 244 5.37 20.96 18.18
N VAL A 245 5.39 21.10 16.85
CA VAL A 245 5.43 19.95 15.93
C VAL A 245 6.71 19.15 16.13
N GLY A 246 7.86 19.80 16.29
CA GLY A 246 9.15 19.15 16.57
C GLY A 246 9.21 18.37 17.89
N LYS A 247 8.26 18.61 18.81
CA LYS A 247 8.12 17.82 20.05
C LYS A 247 7.26 16.57 19.89
N VAL A 248 6.63 16.36 18.73
CA VAL A 248 5.76 15.21 18.45
C VAL A 248 6.22 14.37 17.26
N ILE A 249 6.98 14.96 16.33
CA ILE A 249 7.60 14.24 15.20
C ILE A 249 9.09 14.54 15.14
N ASN A 250 9.85 13.58 14.62
CA ASN A 250 11.24 13.83 14.28
C ASN A 250 11.29 14.62 12.95
N LEU A 251 11.45 15.95 13.04
CA LEU A 251 11.45 16.84 11.87
C LEU A 251 12.58 16.54 10.88
N ASP A 252 13.79 16.21 11.35
CA ASP A 252 14.92 15.87 10.46
C ASP A 252 14.69 14.57 9.70
N HIS A 253 14.07 13.59 10.34
CA HIS A 253 13.61 12.38 9.67
C HIS A 253 12.52 12.71 8.64
N PHE A 254 11.55 13.55 8.99
CA PHE A 254 10.46 13.93 8.08
C PHE A 254 10.96 14.71 6.85
N MET A 255 11.88 15.67 7.01
CA MET A 255 12.42 16.44 5.88
C MET A 255 13.11 15.53 4.86
N ARG A 256 13.89 14.54 5.33
CA ARG A 256 14.52 13.54 4.47
C ARG A 256 13.49 12.62 3.81
N PHE A 257 12.49 12.14 4.57
CA PHE A 257 11.40 11.33 4.04
C PHE A 257 10.65 12.06 2.91
N TRP A 258 10.32 13.33 3.14
CA TRP A 258 9.63 14.18 2.19
C TRP A 258 10.46 14.45 0.94
N ALA A 259 11.76 14.75 1.09
CA ALA A 259 12.66 14.95 -0.03
C ALA A 259 12.81 13.67 -0.87
N ILE A 260 12.97 12.49 -0.25
CA ILE A 260 13.09 11.23 -0.99
C ILE A 260 11.81 10.87 -1.75
N GLU A 261 10.61 11.08 -1.17
CA GLU A 261 9.36 10.86 -1.91
C GLU A 261 9.31 11.68 -3.20
N ALA A 262 9.72 12.95 -3.16
CA ALA A 262 9.83 13.78 -4.35
C ALA A 262 10.96 13.28 -5.28
N MET A 263 12.17 12.99 -4.77
CA MET A 263 13.30 12.53 -5.60
C MET A 263 12.95 11.30 -6.43
N VAL A 264 12.31 10.30 -5.82
CA VAL A 264 11.96 9.04 -6.49
C VAL A 264 10.62 9.11 -7.25
N GLY A 265 9.99 10.28 -7.34
CA GLY A 265 8.73 10.45 -8.07
C GLY A 265 7.57 9.66 -7.45
N PHE A 266 7.52 9.58 -6.12
CA PHE A 266 6.52 8.77 -5.40
C PHE A 266 5.14 9.43 -5.36
N TRP A 267 4.46 9.44 -6.51
CA TRP A 267 3.17 10.12 -6.70
C TRP A 267 2.03 9.57 -5.83
N ASP A 268 2.09 8.29 -5.43
CA ASP A 268 1.10 7.66 -4.55
C ASP A 268 1.60 7.56 -3.10
N GLY A 269 2.65 8.29 -2.75
CA GLY A 269 3.18 8.39 -1.39
C GLY A 269 2.38 9.35 -0.51
N TYR A 270 2.86 9.57 0.72
CA TYR A 270 2.17 10.38 1.72
C TYR A 270 2.04 11.83 1.26
N ASN A 271 3.16 12.44 0.85
CA ASN A 271 3.19 13.87 0.58
C ASN A 271 2.53 14.27 -0.75
N SER A 272 2.21 13.30 -1.61
CA SER A 272 1.56 13.53 -2.92
C SER A 272 0.09 13.11 -2.93
N ASN A 273 -0.25 11.91 -2.44
CA ASN A 273 -1.61 11.38 -2.49
C ASN A 273 -2.17 10.94 -1.12
N GLN A 274 -1.49 11.29 -0.01
CA GLN A 274 -1.92 10.91 1.35
C GLN A 274 -2.08 9.38 1.49
N ASN A 275 -1.15 8.62 0.91
CA ASN A 275 -1.28 7.17 0.80
C ASN A 275 0.07 6.47 1.09
N ASN A 276 0.04 5.15 1.23
CA ASN A 276 1.23 4.28 1.27
C ASN A 276 2.31 4.65 2.30
N PHE A 277 1.90 4.89 3.55
CA PHE A 277 2.84 5.16 4.64
C PHE A 277 2.49 4.41 5.92
N TYR A 278 3.49 4.17 6.75
CA TYR A 278 3.32 3.87 8.16
C TYR A 278 3.78 5.06 9.00
N TYR A 279 3.24 5.17 10.21
CA TYR A 279 3.67 6.14 11.21
C TYR A 279 3.89 5.42 12.54
N TYR A 280 5.12 5.49 13.06
CA TYR A 280 5.51 4.86 14.31
C TYR A 280 5.86 5.91 15.35
N VAL A 281 5.27 5.80 16.55
CA VAL A 281 5.63 6.63 17.70
C VAL A 281 6.63 5.85 18.54
N ASN A 282 7.89 6.26 18.47
CA ASN A 282 8.99 5.58 19.12
C ASN A 282 8.98 5.86 20.64
N PRO A 283 8.87 4.83 21.51
CA PRO A 283 8.83 5.05 22.96
C PRO A 283 10.13 5.64 23.53
N ALA A 284 11.26 5.43 22.87
CA ALA A 284 12.56 5.85 23.37
C ALA A 284 12.74 7.38 23.40
N ASP A 285 12.13 8.10 22.46
CA ASP A 285 12.20 9.57 22.35
C ASP A 285 10.82 10.25 22.37
N GLY A 286 9.73 9.49 22.27
CA GLY A 286 8.36 9.98 22.20
C GLY A 286 7.99 10.63 20.88
N LEU A 287 8.81 10.48 19.83
CA LEU A 287 8.61 11.13 18.53
C LEU A 287 8.01 10.20 17.49
N GLY A 288 7.23 10.78 16.59
CA GLY A 288 6.68 10.13 15.41
C GLY A 288 7.67 10.06 14.24
N TYR A 289 7.65 8.92 13.56
CA TYR A 289 8.48 8.59 12.40
C TYR A 289 7.63 8.06 11.25
N PHE A 290 7.76 8.67 10.07
CA PHE A 290 7.15 8.18 8.84
C PHE A 290 7.98 7.06 8.22
N ILE A 291 7.36 6.00 7.73
CA ILE A 291 8.02 4.86 7.09
C ILE A 291 7.34 4.63 5.73
N PRO A 292 8.08 4.55 4.62
CA PRO A 292 7.49 4.40 3.30
C PRO A 292 6.90 3.00 3.13
N TRP A 293 5.80 2.89 2.38
CA TRP A 293 5.21 1.62 1.97
C TRP A 293 4.75 1.68 0.52
N GLY A 294 4.30 0.58 -0.08
CA GLY A 294 3.68 0.57 -1.42
C GLY A 294 4.48 1.23 -2.57
N ALA A 295 5.81 1.09 -2.60
CA ALA A 295 6.66 1.80 -3.57
C ALA A 295 6.74 1.13 -4.96
N ASP A 296 5.64 0.58 -5.47
CA ASP A 296 5.59 -0.13 -6.75
C ASP A 296 5.41 0.80 -7.96
N TYR A 297 4.86 1.99 -7.75
CA TYR A 297 4.75 3.01 -8.80
C TYR A 297 5.59 4.26 -8.48
N THR A 298 6.91 4.08 -8.52
CA THR A 298 7.93 5.14 -8.38
C THR A 298 8.87 5.14 -9.58
N LEU A 299 9.86 6.03 -9.57
CA LEU A 299 10.93 6.12 -10.57
C LEU A 299 10.39 6.25 -12.00
N SER A 300 9.33 7.04 -12.14
CA SER A 300 8.62 7.34 -13.38
C SER A 300 8.12 8.79 -13.37
N ASP A 301 7.80 9.33 -14.55
CA ASP A 301 7.36 10.72 -14.76
C ASP A 301 5.91 11.01 -14.29
N GLY A 302 5.50 10.40 -13.16
CA GLY A 302 4.17 10.55 -12.56
C GLY A 302 3.25 9.33 -12.72
N GLY A 303 2.15 9.34 -11.96
CA GLY A 303 1.16 8.27 -11.92
C GLY A 303 0.05 8.38 -12.97
N PRO A 304 -0.93 7.46 -12.95
CA PRO A 304 -2.05 7.43 -13.90
C PRO A 304 -2.98 8.65 -13.80
N PHE A 305 -2.82 9.47 -12.75
CA PHE A 305 -3.60 10.68 -12.52
C PHE A 305 -2.77 11.96 -12.63
N ALA A 306 -1.55 11.90 -13.18
CA ALA A 306 -0.66 13.05 -13.29
C ALA A 306 -1.34 14.28 -13.94
N GLN A 307 -2.16 14.05 -14.97
CA GLN A 307 -2.94 15.09 -15.67
C GLN A 307 -4.00 15.79 -14.82
N PHE A 308 -4.41 15.19 -13.70
CA PHE A 308 -5.37 15.77 -12.74
C PHE A 308 -4.67 16.33 -11.51
N SER A 309 -3.35 16.19 -11.43
CA SER A 309 -2.58 16.66 -10.30
C SER A 309 -2.48 18.17 -10.32
N GLN A 310 -2.74 18.81 -9.17
CA GLN A 310 -2.42 20.23 -8.96
C GLN A 310 -0.94 20.43 -8.60
N GLN A 311 -0.15 19.35 -8.65
CA GLN A 311 1.28 19.34 -8.39
C GLN A 311 2.01 20.01 -9.56
N ALA A 312 2.31 21.30 -9.43
CA ALA A 312 2.99 22.09 -10.47
C ALA A 312 4.50 21.82 -10.56
N ASN A 313 5.10 21.29 -9.49
CA ASN A 313 6.54 21.10 -9.34
C ASN A 313 6.85 19.70 -8.81
N SER A 314 7.78 18.99 -9.45
CA SER A 314 8.11 17.59 -9.11
C SER A 314 9.09 17.46 -7.94
N ALA A 315 9.79 18.54 -7.59
CA ALA A 315 10.77 18.61 -6.52
C ALA A 315 10.15 18.85 -5.14
N ILE A 316 8.84 19.10 -5.03
CA ILE A 316 8.17 19.33 -3.75
C ILE A 316 6.77 18.74 -3.73
N TYR A 317 6.54 17.58 -3.12
CA TYR A 317 5.17 17.10 -2.91
C TYR A 317 4.56 17.73 -1.66
N ALA A 318 3.60 18.65 -1.81
CA ALA A 318 3.05 19.42 -0.68
C ALA A 318 1.52 19.27 -0.54
N GLN A 319 1.02 18.07 -0.85
CA GLN A 319 -0.41 17.76 -0.77
C GLN A 319 -0.82 17.28 0.62
N SER A 320 0.08 16.68 1.41
CA SER A 320 -0.21 16.33 2.80
C SER A 320 -0.34 17.58 3.68
N ILE A 321 -1.15 17.50 4.73
CA ILE A 321 -1.38 18.61 5.67
C ILE A 321 -0.06 19.04 6.31
N LEU A 322 0.73 18.07 6.77
CA LEU A 322 2.02 18.33 7.42
C LEU A 322 3.01 19.04 6.49
N ALA A 323 3.24 18.51 5.27
CA ALA A 323 4.19 19.11 4.34
C ALA A 323 3.74 20.49 3.87
N ASN A 324 2.45 20.66 3.56
CA ASN A 324 1.91 21.95 3.11
C ASN A 324 2.08 23.02 4.19
N ARG A 325 1.69 22.73 5.44
CA ARG A 325 1.81 23.69 6.55
C ARG A 325 3.27 23.97 6.89
N LEU A 326 4.13 22.95 6.94
CA LEU A 326 5.56 23.14 7.18
C LEU A 326 6.19 24.04 6.11
N TYR A 327 5.90 23.82 4.82
CA TYR A 327 6.45 24.65 3.75
C TYR A 327 6.07 26.13 3.86
N ARG A 328 4.97 26.46 4.54
CA ARG A 328 4.54 27.85 4.74
C ARG A 328 5.21 28.52 5.94
N SER A 329 5.86 27.74 6.80
CA SER A 329 6.54 28.26 7.98
C SER A 329 7.89 28.89 7.63
N GLU A 330 8.25 29.93 8.36
CA GLU A 330 9.51 30.65 8.19
C GLU A 330 10.72 29.71 8.23
N GLY A 331 11.66 29.87 7.30
CA GLY A 331 12.91 29.09 7.21
C GLY A 331 12.75 27.64 6.72
N VAL A 332 11.55 27.06 6.76
CA VAL A 332 11.33 25.65 6.39
C VAL A 332 11.54 25.39 4.90
N PRO A 333 11.10 26.24 3.94
CA PRO A 333 11.44 26.06 2.53
C PRO A 333 12.94 25.91 2.29
N GLU A 334 13.78 26.79 2.86
CA GLU A 334 15.22 26.69 2.62
C GLU A 334 15.81 25.44 3.26
N ARG A 335 15.37 25.07 4.47
CA ARG A 335 15.77 23.80 5.11
C ARG A 335 15.40 22.58 4.27
N TYR A 336 14.22 22.58 3.65
CA TYR A 336 13.81 21.51 2.73
C TYR A 336 14.70 21.46 1.49
N ARG A 337 14.95 22.61 0.87
CA ARG A 337 15.82 22.74 -0.31
C ARG A 337 17.23 22.26 -0.03
N GLU A 338 17.83 22.66 1.09
CA GLU A 338 19.15 22.20 1.52
C GLU A 338 19.16 20.68 1.75
N THR A 339 18.10 20.14 2.36
CA THR A 339 17.95 18.69 2.57
C THR A 339 17.90 17.94 1.24
N MET A 340 17.11 18.43 0.28
CA MET A 340 17.00 17.87 -1.06
C MET A 340 18.35 17.88 -1.79
N LEU A 341 19.04 19.04 -1.83
CA LEU A 341 20.34 19.18 -2.47
C LEU A 341 21.39 18.24 -1.84
N LYS A 342 21.41 18.14 -0.52
CA LYS A 342 22.31 17.24 0.21
C LYS A 342 22.04 15.78 -0.14
N LEU A 343 20.79 15.35 -0.18
CA LEU A 343 20.45 13.97 -0.54
C LEU A 343 20.79 13.67 -2.00
N MET A 344 20.49 14.58 -2.92
CA MET A 344 20.90 14.43 -4.32
C MET A 344 22.41 14.24 -4.45
N ASP A 345 23.21 14.99 -3.69
CA ASP A 345 24.68 14.86 -3.73
C ASP A 345 25.17 13.55 -3.08
N GLN A 346 24.56 13.12 -1.99
CA GLN A 346 25.03 11.98 -1.20
C GLN A 346 24.59 10.62 -1.75
N ILE A 347 23.36 10.49 -2.25
CA ILE A 347 22.77 9.16 -2.54
C ILE A 347 22.32 8.98 -3.99
N TRP A 348 22.19 10.05 -4.78
CA TRP A 348 21.73 9.96 -6.18
C TRP A 348 22.89 9.81 -7.16
N ASN A 349 23.76 8.82 -6.99
CA ASN A 349 24.83 8.58 -7.96
C ASN A 349 24.27 7.82 -9.19
N GLU A 350 24.09 8.52 -10.31
CA GLU A 350 23.45 7.97 -11.50
C GLU A 350 24.16 6.74 -12.06
N GLU A 351 25.50 6.76 -12.11
CA GLU A 351 26.30 5.64 -12.61
C GLU A 351 26.11 4.39 -11.74
N SER A 352 26.17 4.55 -10.42
CA SER A 352 26.01 3.46 -9.46
C SER A 352 24.59 2.90 -9.47
N LEU A 353 23.58 3.77 -9.57
CA LEU A 353 22.18 3.36 -9.65
C LEU A 353 21.88 2.62 -10.95
N VAL A 354 22.39 3.09 -12.08
CA VAL A 354 22.27 2.39 -13.37
C VAL A 354 23.01 1.05 -13.34
N ALA A 355 24.22 0.99 -12.77
CA ALA A 355 24.96 -0.27 -12.63
C ALA A 355 24.21 -1.29 -11.76
N GLU A 356 23.55 -0.84 -10.69
CA GLU A 356 22.71 -1.71 -9.87
C GLU A 356 21.46 -2.19 -10.63
N ILE A 357 20.84 -1.33 -11.44
CA ILE A 357 19.75 -1.71 -12.35
C ILE A 357 20.21 -2.79 -13.33
N ASP A 358 21.38 -2.60 -13.96
CA ASP A 358 21.94 -3.54 -14.94
C ASP A 358 22.23 -4.90 -14.30
N ARG A 359 22.83 -4.91 -13.10
CA ARG A 359 23.06 -6.13 -12.32
C ARG A 359 21.76 -6.86 -11.99
N MET A 360 20.72 -6.11 -11.60
CA MET A 360 19.42 -6.68 -11.25
C MET A 360 18.66 -7.17 -12.49
N GLU A 361 18.79 -6.51 -13.64
CA GLU A 361 18.23 -6.98 -14.92
C GLU A 361 18.81 -8.36 -15.28
N GLN A 362 20.14 -8.51 -15.24
CA GLN A 362 20.83 -9.79 -15.47
C GLN A 362 20.36 -10.88 -14.49
N LEU A 363 20.07 -10.50 -13.24
CA LEU A 363 19.59 -11.45 -12.23
C LEU A 363 18.18 -11.99 -12.56
N ILE A 364 17.34 -11.24 -13.27
CA ILE A 364 15.93 -11.60 -13.51
C ILE A 364 15.58 -12.02 -14.93
N GLU A 365 16.42 -11.70 -15.93
CA GLU A 365 16.07 -11.82 -17.35
C GLU A 365 15.58 -13.22 -17.78
N HIS A 366 16.14 -14.27 -17.17
CA HIS A 366 15.78 -15.68 -17.46
C HIS A 366 14.66 -16.24 -16.57
N HIS A 367 14.03 -15.38 -15.77
CA HIS A 367 13.03 -15.77 -14.76
C HIS A 367 11.70 -15.03 -14.91
N LEU A 368 11.52 -14.24 -15.97
CA LEU A 368 10.29 -13.50 -16.20
C LEU A 368 9.11 -14.42 -16.56
N HIS A 369 7.95 -14.17 -15.94
CA HIS A 369 6.70 -14.77 -16.36
C HIS A 369 6.20 -14.13 -17.68
N ALA A 370 5.33 -14.80 -18.42
CA ALA A 370 4.78 -14.29 -19.69
C ALA A 370 4.12 -12.89 -19.56
N SER A 371 3.51 -12.60 -18.41
CA SER A 371 2.93 -11.29 -18.10
C SER A 371 3.96 -10.20 -17.78
N GLN A 372 5.23 -10.57 -17.57
CA GLN A 372 6.37 -9.68 -17.27
C GLN A 372 7.29 -9.48 -18.49
N ARG A 373 6.86 -9.91 -19.68
CA ARG A 373 7.68 -9.88 -20.90
C ARG A 373 8.13 -8.47 -21.34
N ASP A 374 7.46 -7.41 -20.89
CA ASP A 374 7.86 -6.03 -21.20
C ASP A 374 8.86 -5.43 -20.21
N THR A 375 9.31 -6.21 -19.21
CA THR A 375 10.27 -5.75 -18.20
C THR A 375 11.53 -5.10 -18.78
N PRO A 376 12.22 -5.65 -19.81
CA PRO A 376 13.41 -4.99 -20.36
C PRO A 376 13.15 -3.57 -20.88
N GLN A 377 12.01 -3.36 -21.57
CA GLN A 377 11.62 -2.04 -22.04
C GLN A 377 11.31 -1.07 -20.89
N ARG A 378 10.78 -1.59 -19.78
CA ARG A 378 10.46 -0.80 -18.58
C ARG A 378 11.70 -0.45 -17.77
N ILE A 379 12.67 -1.35 -17.72
CA ILE A 379 14.00 -1.09 -17.16
C ILE A 379 14.69 0.04 -17.92
N GLU A 380 14.53 0.13 -19.25
CA GLU A 380 15.07 1.26 -20.00
C GLU A 380 14.44 2.61 -19.60
N ASN A 381 13.13 2.64 -19.34
CA ASN A 381 12.48 3.85 -18.83
C ASN A 381 12.99 4.22 -17.42
N LEU A 382 13.22 3.21 -16.58
CA LEU A 382 13.80 3.40 -15.25
C LEU A 382 15.22 3.99 -15.34
N ARG A 383 16.09 3.49 -16.22
CA ARG A 383 17.41 4.08 -16.47
C ARG A 383 17.31 5.52 -16.95
N ARG A 384 16.37 5.82 -17.86
CA ARG A 384 16.12 7.18 -18.32
C ARG A 384 15.77 8.09 -17.15
N PHE A 385 14.81 7.69 -16.31
CA PHE A 385 14.42 8.44 -15.12
C PHE A 385 15.63 8.76 -14.25
N ILE A 386 16.45 7.74 -13.90
CA ILE A 386 17.65 7.94 -13.09
C ILE A 386 18.59 9.00 -13.68
N ARG A 387 18.87 8.91 -14.98
CA ARG A 387 19.80 9.81 -15.70
C ARG A 387 19.29 11.24 -15.80
N THR A 388 17.98 11.46 -15.91
CA THR A 388 17.41 12.80 -16.13
C THR A 388 16.95 13.48 -14.85
N ARG A 389 16.68 12.72 -13.78
CA ARG A 389 16.02 13.25 -12.57
C ARG A 389 16.79 14.37 -11.89
N ARG A 390 18.12 14.26 -11.77
CA ARG A 390 18.94 15.31 -11.15
C ARG A 390 18.79 16.64 -11.87
N GLN A 391 18.85 16.65 -13.20
CA GLN A 391 18.72 17.86 -14.00
C GLN A 391 17.33 18.51 -13.84
N GLU A 392 16.27 17.69 -13.82
CA GLU A 392 14.90 18.15 -13.60
C GLU A 392 14.75 18.82 -12.23
N LEU A 393 15.13 18.11 -11.16
CA LEU A 393 15.06 18.64 -9.79
C LEU A 393 15.92 19.91 -9.64
N THR A 394 17.13 19.93 -10.21
CA THR A 394 18.02 21.10 -10.12
C THR A 394 17.41 22.34 -10.77
N ARG A 395 16.72 22.18 -11.91
CA ARG A 395 16.02 23.27 -12.58
C ARG A 395 14.92 23.85 -11.69
N GLU A 396 14.14 22.98 -11.05
CA GLU A 396 13.06 23.37 -10.14
C GLU A 396 13.59 24.02 -8.86
N LEU A 397 14.67 23.48 -8.27
CA LEU A 397 15.31 24.02 -7.05
C LEU A 397 16.05 25.34 -7.29
N ASN A 398 16.34 25.70 -8.54
CA ASN A 398 16.87 27.02 -8.92
C ASN A 398 15.77 28.09 -9.02
N GLN A 399 14.50 27.68 -9.09
CA GLN A 399 13.33 28.56 -9.07
C GLN A 399 12.66 28.48 -7.69
N TRP A 400 13.29 29.12 -6.70
CA TRP A 400 12.96 28.94 -5.28
C TRP A 400 12.57 30.24 -4.55
N PRO A 401 11.62 30.21 -3.60
CA PRO A 401 10.76 29.08 -3.21
C PRO A 401 9.76 28.73 -4.32
N ALA A 402 9.52 27.44 -4.55
CA ALA A 402 8.51 27.04 -5.51
C ALA A 402 7.10 27.23 -4.94
N THR A 403 6.14 27.49 -5.82
CA THR A 403 4.72 27.58 -5.47
C THR A 403 4.16 26.19 -5.16
N ILE A 404 3.40 26.08 -4.07
CA ILE A 404 2.64 24.89 -3.68
C ILE A 404 1.13 25.17 -3.67
N PRO A 405 0.25 24.16 -3.68
CA PRO A 405 -1.18 24.35 -3.52
C PRO A 405 -1.53 25.19 -2.29
N THR A 406 -2.47 26.14 -2.43
CA THR A 406 -2.87 27.07 -1.37
C THR A 406 -3.32 26.35 -0.10
N GLU A 407 -4.06 25.27 -0.27
CA GLU A 407 -4.53 24.41 0.81
C GLU A 407 -3.99 22.99 0.60
N PRO A 408 -3.73 22.23 1.68
CA PRO A 408 -3.44 20.81 1.53
C PRO A 408 -4.61 20.07 0.92
N ARG A 409 -4.33 18.91 0.34
CA ARG A 409 -5.36 17.98 -0.11
C ARG A 409 -6.24 17.61 1.09
N LYS A 410 -7.56 17.71 0.93
CA LYS A 410 -8.48 17.20 1.94
C LYS A 410 -8.45 15.67 1.90
N PRO A 411 -8.18 14.99 3.03
CA PRO A 411 -8.16 13.55 3.04
C PRO A 411 -9.55 13.00 2.74
N MET A 412 -9.61 11.81 2.15
CA MET A 412 -10.87 11.24 1.70
C MET A 412 -11.69 10.79 2.91
N TYR A 413 -12.77 11.50 3.20
CA TYR A 413 -13.80 11.08 4.15
C TYR A 413 -15.18 11.36 3.55
N THR A 414 -16.17 10.69 4.11
CA THR A 414 -17.56 10.82 3.71
C THR A 414 -18.36 11.43 4.83
N VAL A 415 -19.31 12.27 4.48
CA VAL A 415 -20.29 12.81 5.43
C VAL A 415 -21.67 12.50 4.88
N THR A 416 -22.59 12.17 5.78
CA THR A 416 -24.00 12.04 5.39
C THR A 416 -24.53 13.43 5.05
N VAL A 417 -24.83 13.65 3.78
CA VAL A 417 -25.45 14.90 3.28
C VAL A 417 -26.96 14.72 3.08
N GLY A 418 -27.50 13.52 3.24
CA GLY A 418 -28.87 13.26 2.86
C GLY A 418 -29.28 11.80 2.96
N HIS A 419 -30.53 11.55 2.60
CA HIS A 419 -31.15 10.23 2.58
C HIS A 419 -31.90 10.03 1.28
N ALA A 420 -31.82 8.82 0.73
CA ALA A 420 -32.62 8.41 -0.40
C ALA A 420 -33.35 7.12 -0.05
N LYS A 421 -34.63 7.03 -0.40
CA LYS A 421 -35.47 5.84 -0.25
C LYS A 421 -36.28 5.65 -1.51
N GLY A 422 -36.32 4.43 -2.01
CA GLY A 422 -36.98 4.16 -3.27
C GLY A 422 -37.20 2.67 -3.50
N THR A 423 -37.87 2.37 -4.60
CA THR A 423 -38.08 1.02 -5.11
C THR A 423 -37.72 1.01 -6.59
N PHE A 424 -37.17 -0.10 -7.07
CA PHE A 424 -36.83 -0.22 -8.48
C PHE A 424 -37.04 -1.65 -8.99
N ILE A 425 -37.24 -1.79 -10.29
CA ILE A 425 -37.30 -3.05 -11.02
C ILE A 425 -36.42 -2.88 -12.25
N THR A 426 -35.44 -3.76 -12.44
CA THR A 426 -34.54 -3.76 -13.61
C THR A 426 -34.17 -5.18 -14.00
N GLN A 427 -33.53 -5.34 -15.16
CA GLN A 427 -33.00 -6.62 -15.62
C GLN A 427 -31.49 -6.70 -15.35
N TRP A 428 -31.00 -7.90 -15.04
CA TRP A 428 -29.57 -8.14 -14.88
C TRP A 428 -28.88 -8.16 -16.26
N ASN A 429 -27.87 -7.31 -16.42
CA ASN A 429 -27.07 -7.26 -17.63
C ASN A 429 -25.73 -8.02 -17.46
N GLU A 430 -25.59 -9.09 -18.23
CA GLU A 430 -24.39 -9.92 -18.27
C GLU A 430 -23.22 -9.27 -19.03
N LYS A 431 -23.47 -8.24 -19.85
CA LYS A 431 -22.45 -7.48 -20.60
C LYS A 431 -22.16 -6.14 -19.90
N PRO A 432 -21.03 -6.02 -19.18
CA PRO A 432 -20.71 -4.78 -18.49
C PRO A 432 -20.48 -3.63 -19.47
N GLY A 433 -21.06 -2.46 -19.20
CA GLY A 433 -20.83 -1.23 -19.95
C GLY A 433 -21.52 -1.16 -21.33
N SER A 434 -22.47 -2.05 -21.64
CA SER A 434 -23.33 -1.86 -22.80
C SER A 434 -24.47 -0.90 -22.46
N ASP A 435 -24.63 0.17 -23.25
CA ASP A 435 -25.81 1.05 -23.20
C ASP A 435 -27.08 0.36 -23.72
N ASP A 436 -26.96 -0.89 -24.19
CA ASP A 436 -28.03 -1.72 -24.76
C ASP A 436 -29.01 -2.30 -23.72
N ALA A 437 -28.82 -2.03 -22.42
CA ALA A 437 -29.72 -2.52 -21.39
C ALA A 437 -31.00 -1.68 -21.39
N GLU A 438 -32.17 -2.30 -21.54
CA GLU A 438 -33.43 -1.59 -21.36
C GLU A 438 -33.52 -1.07 -19.92
N PRO A 439 -33.64 0.26 -19.72
CA PRO A 439 -33.67 0.84 -18.39
C PRO A 439 -34.90 0.34 -17.64
N GLY A 440 -34.69 -0.06 -16.38
CA GLY A 440 -35.77 -0.43 -15.49
C GLY A 440 -36.55 0.77 -14.95
N ASN A 441 -37.65 0.50 -14.26
CA ASN A 441 -38.45 1.52 -13.59
C ASN A 441 -37.94 1.74 -12.16
N ALA A 442 -37.94 2.98 -11.69
CA ALA A 442 -37.57 3.32 -10.33
C ALA A 442 -38.40 4.49 -9.79
N GLU A 443 -38.73 4.40 -8.50
CA GLU A 443 -39.24 5.51 -7.69
C GLU A 443 -38.17 5.83 -6.66
N LEU A 444 -37.78 7.10 -6.53
CA LEU A 444 -36.78 7.53 -5.57
C LEU A 444 -37.22 8.85 -4.92
N GLN A 445 -37.34 8.84 -3.60
CA GLN A 445 -37.44 10.05 -2.79
C GLN A 445 -36.06 10.34 -2.23
N MET A 446 -35.56 11.55 -2.44
CA MET A 446 -34.25 11.96 -1.97
C MET A 446 -34.33 13.28 -1.23
N THR A 447 -33.59 13.38 -0.13
CA THR A 447 -33.32 14.62 0.58
C THR A 447 -31.82 14.86 0.58
N LEU A 448 -31.37 16.05 0.16
CA LEU A 448 -29.98 16.50 0.23
C LEU A 448 -29.93 17.82 1.02
N ASP A 449 -29.03 17.90 1.99
CA ASP A 449 -28.86 19.03 2.92
C ASP A 449 -30.18 19.52 3.52
N GLY A 450 -31.05 18.57 3.88
CA GLY A 450 -32.37 18.82 4.45
C GLY A 450 -33.45 19.28 3.45
N LYS A 451 -33.15 19.36 2.15
CA LYS A 451 -34.09 19.73 1.10
C LYS A 451 -34.50 18.53 0.27
N VAL A 452 -35.80 18.38 0.02
CA VAL A 452 -36.31 17.40 -0.94
C VAL A 452 -35.75 17.74 -2.32
N VAL A 453 -35.25 16.72 -3.02
CA VAL A 453 -34.78 16.83 -4.40
C VAL A 453 -35.81 16.18 -5.29
N ASP A 454 -36.45 17.01 -6.12
CA ASP A 454 -37.33 16.53 -7.18
C ASP A 454 -36.48 15.97 -8.31
N LEU A 455 -36.79 14.74 -8.74
CA LEU A 455 -36.07 14.04 -9.79
C LEU A 455 -36.98 13.91 -11.01
N ASP A 456 -36.62 14.59 -12.11
CA ASP A 456 -37.43 14.59 -13.33
C ASP A 456 -37.32 13.28 -14.12
N GLN A 457 -36.19 12.58 -14.01
CA GLN A 457 -35.92 11.32 -14.69
C GLN A 457 -35.07 10.40 -13.81
N ILE A 458 -35.49 9.15 -13.68
CA ILE A 458 -34.76 8.11 -12.95
C ILE A 458 -34.65 6.88 -13.85
N THR A 459 -33.43 6.38 -14.02
CA THR A 459 -33.16 5.11 -14.71
C THR A 459 -32.39 4.19 -13.79
N VAL A 460 -32.60 2.89 -13.92
CA VAL A 460 -31.89 1.88 -13.15
C VAL A 460 -31.35 0.77 -14.03
N SER A 461 -30.11 0.39 -13.81
CA SER A 461 -29.45 -0.75 -14.44
C SER A 461 -28.74 -1.59 -13.38
N ALA A 462 -28.66 -2.90 -13.61
CA ALA A 462 -27.90 -3.82 -12.78
C ALA A 462 -26.90 -4.58 -13.65
N GLN A 463 -25.63 -4.53 -13.29
CA GLN A 463 -24.56 -5.21 -14.01
C GLN A 463 -23.45 -5.61 -13.03
N ARG A 464 -22.57 -6.50 -13.48
CA ARG A 464 -21.35 -6.81 -12.73
C ARG A 464 -20.45 -5.57 -12.64
N LEU A 465 -20.07 -5.18 -11.43
CA LEU A 465 -19.14 -4.06 -11.20
C LEU A 465 -17.80 -4.36 -11.88
N GLN A 466 -17.43 -3.53 -12.87
CA GLN A 466 -16.07 -3.49 -13.41
C GLN A 466 -15.37 -2.25 -12.85
N PHE A 467 -14.30 -2.47 -12.08
CA PHE A 467 -13.41 -1.40 -11.70
C PHE A 467 -12.48 -1.07 -12.88
N PRO A 468 -12.22 0.23 -13.17
CA PRO A 468 -11.27 0.58 -14.22
C PRO A 468 -9.93 -0.11 -13.96
N GLY A 469 -9.33 -0.66 -15.02
CA GLY A 469 -8.06 -1.36 -14.93
C GLY A 469 -6.94 -0.39 -14.55
N PHE A 470 -6.49 -0.45 -13.30
CA PHE A 470 -5.23 0.15 -12.88
C PHE A 470 -4.07 -0.69 -13.46
N GLY A 471 -3.23 -0.10 -14.33
CA GLY A 471 -2.05 -0.77 -14.91
C GLY A 471 -2.03 -0.93 -16.43
N GLY A 472 -2.96 -0.31 -17.16
CA GLY A 472 -2.85 -0.16 -18.62
C GLY A 472 -1.68 0.74 -19.04
N PRO A 473 -1.21 0.67 -20.31
CA PRO A 473 -0.20 1.59 -20.82
C PRO A 473 -0.65 3.06 -20.66
N PRO A 474 0.29 4.01 -20.49
CA PRO A 474 -0.06 5.43 -20.47
C PRO A 474 -0.80 5.79 -21.75
N GLY A 475 -2.03 6.31 -21.64
CA GLY A 475 -2.89 6.66 -22.77
C GLY A 475 -4.10 5.75 -23.02
N GLY A 476 -4.30 4.69 -22.23
CA GLY A 476 -5.60 3.99 -22.19
C GLY A 476 -6.65 4.84 -21.47
N PRO A 477 -7.93 4.83 -21.90
CA PRO A 477 -8.97 5.60 -21.23
C PRO A 477 -9.07 5.16 -19.76
N VAL A 478 -8.74 6.09 -18.85
CA VAL A 478 -8.80 5.91 -17.39
C VAL A 478 -10.25 5.80 -16.89
N PHE A 479 -11.20 6.14 -17.76
CA PHE A 479 -12.63 5.92 -17.56
C PHE A 479 -13.18 5.26 -18.81
N GLY A 480 -13.62 4.01 -18.69
CA GLY A 480 -14.30 3.30 -19.77
C GLY A 480 -15.64 3.95 -20.08
N GLY A 481 -15.65 4.90 -21.01
CA GLY A 481 -16.73 5.07 -21.96
C GLY A 481 -16.20 4.66 -23.35
N PRO A 482 -17.01 4.03 -24.21
CA PRO A 482 -16.56 3.68 -25.56
C PRO A 482 -16.18 4.94 -26.35
N PRO A 483 -15.40 4.82 -27.45
CA PRO A 483 -15.04 5.94 -28.30
C PRO A 483 -16.30 6.65 -28.78
N ARG A 484 -16.38 7.98 -28.64
CA ARG A 484 -17.41 8.78 -29.31
C ARG A 484 -17.28 8.54 -30.82
N GLY A 485 -18.20 7.76 -31.39
CA GLY A 485 -18.40 7.68 -32.83
C GLY A 485 -18.89 9.04 -33.38
N PRO A 486 -18.70 9.30 -34.68
CA PRO A 486 -18.97 10.61 -35.25
C PRO A 486 -20.47 10.81 -35.47
N GLY A 487 -20.98 11.93 -34.94
CA GLY A 487 -22.07 12.71 -35.52
C GLY A 487 -23.49 12.15 -35.40
N PHE A 488 -24.34 12.84 -34.64
CA PHE A 488 -25.62 13.33 -35.17
C PHE A 488 -25.94 14.67 -34.53
N GLY A 489 -25.94 15.72 -35.36
CA GLY A 489 -26.51 17.01 -35.00
C GLY A 489 -28.03 16.90 -34.94
N GLY A 490 -28.60 17.37 -33.85
CA GLY A 490 -30.02 17.65 -33.66
C GLY A 490 -30.17 18.70 -32.56
N PRO A 491 -31.03 19.72 -32.72
CA PRO A 491 -31.06 20.88 -31.81
C PRO A 491 -31.71 20.54 -30.47
N PRO A 492 -31.45 21.33 -29.41
CA PRO A 492 -31.97 21.07 -28.08
C PRO A 492 -33.49 21.28 -28.06
N ARG A 493 -34.21 20.40 -27.37
CA ARG A 493 -35.58 20.67 -26.94
C ARG A 493 -35.71 20.43 -25.45
N GLY A 494 -36.13 21.50 -24.77
CA GLY A 494 -37.01 21.51 -23.59
C GLY A 494 -36.42 20.98 -22.32
#